data_AF-A0A9D7SDE0-F1
#
_entry.id   AF-A0A9D7SDE0-F1
#
_cell.length_a   1.000
_cell.length_b   1.000
_cell.length_c   1.000
_cell.angle_alpha   90.00
_cell.angle_beta   90.00
_cell.angle_gamma   90.00
#
_symmetry.space_group_name_H-M   'P 1'
#
loop_
_entity.id
_entity.type
_entity.pdbx_description
1 polymer ?
#
loop_
_entity_poly.entity_id
_entity_poly.type
_entity_poly.pdbx_seq_one_letter_code
_entity_poly.pdbx_strand_id
1 'polypeptide(L)'
;MSKTNKIILATLFVFLFILWGYVRRCYLENKILNNKKFSICKVIECSKGIRAAQTSIDYCFLLNGKEIYSSESIGASNFILCSCIIDKKYNIVFDSLNPSNSKILLKRSDFYKFGLEPPDTLDCVPYY
;
A
#
# COMPACT_ATOMS: atom_id res chain seq x y z
N MET A 1 -39.67 31.50 10.68
CA MET A 1 -38.75 30.35 10.92
C MET A 1 -37.75 30.75 12.00
N SER A 2 -37.78 30.12 13.18
CA SER A 2 -36.96 30.51 14.33
C SER A 2 -35.46 30.41 14.04
N LYS A 3 -34.64 31.30 14.64
CA LYS A 3 -33.17 31.24 14.55
C LYS A 3 -32.61 29.88 14.97
N THR A 4 -33.27 29.23 15.93
CA THR A 4 -32.92 27.88 16.41
C THR A 4 -33.04 26.83 15.30
N ASN A 5 -34.08 26.90 14.46
CA ASN A 5 -34.28 25.94 13.37
C ASN A 5 -33.21 26.07 12.29
N LYS A 6 -32.67 27.28 12.06
CA LYS A 6 -31.58 27.50 11.09
C LYS A 6 -30.26 26.88 11.56
N ILE A 7 -29.95 26.98 12.86
CA ILE A 7 -28.74 26.39 13.45
C ILE A 7 -28.81 24.86 13.40
N ILE A 8 -29.95 24.27 13.78
CA ILE A 8 -30.17 22.81 13.73
C ILE A 8 -30.01 22.29 12.28
N LEU A 9 -30.54 23.02 11.29
CA LEU A 9 -30.42 22.62 9.89
C LEU A 9 -28.97 22.67 9.41
N ALA A 10 -28.20 23.69 9.81
CA ALA A 10 -26.81 23.85 9.43
C ALA A 10 -25.91 22.76 10.03
N THR A 11 -26.09 22.41 11.32
CA THR A 11 -25.33 21.32 11.95
C THR A 11 -25.64 19.97 11.33
N LEU A 12 -26.91 19.71 10.99
CA LEU A 12 -27.33 18.47 10.33
C LEU A 12 -26.71 18.35 8.92
N PHE A 13 -26.60 19.46 8.20
CA PHE A 13 -25.95 19.50 6.89
C PHE A 13 -24.44 19.21 6.96
N VAL A 14 -23.75 19.80 7.93
CA VAL A 14 -22.31 19.55 8.17
C VAL A 14 -22.08 18.08 8.55
N PHE A 15 -22.92 17.54 9.42
CA PHE A 15 -22.83 16.14 9.83
C PHE A 15 -23.02 15.18 8.64
N LEU A 16 -24.03 15.42 7.80
CA LEU A 16 -24.25 14.64 6.57
C LEU A 16 -23.05 14.71 5.61
N PHE A 17 -22.42 15.88 5.48
CA PHE A 17 -21.27 16.05 4.60
C PHE A 17 -20.05 15.24 5.07
N ILE A 18 -19.79 15.26 6.38
CA ILE A 18 -18.74 14.45 7.00
C ILE A 18 -19.04 12.96 6.79
N LEU A 19 -20.27 12.54 7.06
CA LEU A 19 -20.69 11.14 6.95
C LEU A 19 -20.56 10.64 5.50
N TRP A 20 -20.94 11.46 4.53
CA TRP A 20 -20.79 11.13 3.11
C TRP A 20 -19.32 11.00 2.69
N GLY A 21 -18.45 11.86 3.23
CA GLY A 21 -16.99 11.74 3.05
C GLY A 21 -16.45 10.40 3.54
N TYR A 22 -16.87 9.96 4.73
CA TYR A 22 -16.48 8.66 5.28
C TYR A 22 -17.00 7.48 4.45
N VAL A 23 -18.28 7.49 4.06
CA VAL A 23 -18.87 6.41 3.25
C VAL A 23 -18.17 6.30 1.90
N ARG A 24 -17.90 7.44 1.24
CA ARG A 24 -17.19 7.45 -0.05
C ARG A 24 -15.78 6.89 0.07
N ARG A 25 -15.06 7.25 1.14
CA ARG A 25 -13.73 6.72 1.43
C ARG A 25 -13.77 5.21 1.63
N CYS A 26 -14.71 4.72 2.44
CA CYS A 26 -14.87 3.28 2.69
C CYS A 26 -15.23 2.51 1.40
N TYR A 27 -16.10 3.06 0.55
CA TYR A 27 -16.43 2.44 -0.74
C TYR A 27 -15.22 2.38 -1.70
N LEU A 28 -14.44 3.45 -1.77
CA LEU A 28 -13.20 3.48 -2.56
C LEU A 28 -12.17 2.49 -2.01
N GLU A 29 -11.98 2.44 -0.70
CA GLU A 29 -11.10 1.48 -0.04
C GLU A 29 -11.55 0.04 -0.33
N ASN A 30 -12.84 -0.28 -0.24
CA ASN A 30 -13.39 -1.60 -0.57
C ASN A 30 -13.26 -1.93 -2.06
N LYS A 31 -13.50 -0.97 -2.96
CA LYS A 31 -13.33 -1.20 -4.41
C LYS A 31 -11.86 -1.47 -4.75
N ILE A 32 -10.94 -0.75 -4.10
CA ILE A 32 -9.51 -0.98 -4.21
C ILE A 32 -9.14 -2.35 -3.63
N LEU A 33 -9.76 -2.79 -2.53
CA LEU A 33 -9.53 -4.11 -1.96
C LEU A 33 -10.04 -5.24 -2.87
N ASN A 34 -11.23 -5.09 -3.46
CA ASN A 34 -11.86 -6.12 -4.29
C ASN A 34 -11.13 -6.39 -5.62
N ASN A 35 -10.40 -5.40 -6.14
CA ASN A 35 -9.65 -5.54 -7.39
C ASN A 35 -8.19 -5.95 -7.18
N LYS A 36 -7.77 -6.15 -5.93
CA LYS A 36 -6.41 -6.59 -5.62
C LYS A 36 -6.24 -8.05 -5.99
N LYS A 37 -5.10 -8.31 -6.63
CA LYS A 37 -4.57 -9.65 -6.85
C LYS A 37 -3.21 -9.78 -6.20
N PHE A 38 -2.86 -11.02 -5.92
CA PHE A 38 -1.56 -11.37 -5.35
C PHE A 38 -0.71 -12.04 -6.42
N SER A 39 0.59 -11.79 -6.38
CA SER A 39 1.59 -12.48 -7.18
C SER A 39 2.89 -12.56 -6.40
N ILE A 40 3.93 -13.07 -7.04
CA ILE A 40 5.29 -13.09 -6.54
C ILE A 40 6.10 -12.14 -7.41
N CYS A 41 6.79 -11.20 -6.77
CA CYS A 41 7.74 -10.30 -7.43
C CYS A 41 9.18 -10.71 -7.10
N LYS A 42 10.11 -10.28 -7.93
CA LYS A 42 11.55 -10.34 -7.69
C LYS A 42 12.07 -8.92 -7.53
N VAL A 43 12.84 -8.67 -6.47
CA VAL A 43 13.53 -7.39 -6.28
C VAL A 43 14.73 -7.33 -7.21
N ILE A 44 14.80 -6.29 -8.03
CA ILE A 44 15.86 -6.04 -9.01
C ILE A 44 16.92 -5.14 -8.41
N GLU A 45 16.49 -4.03 -7.81
CA GLU A 45 17.38 -3.01 -7.29
C GLU A 45 16.84 -2.47 -5.96
N CYS A 46 17.75 -2.11 -5.07
CA CYS A 46 17.43 -1.38 -3.85
C CYS A 46 18.45 -0.27 -3.69
N SER A 47 17.98 0.97 -3.74
CA SER A 47 18.84 2.16 -3.71
C SER A 47 18.42 3.12 -2.61
N LYS A 48 19.40 3.81 -2.01
CA LYS A 48 19.13 4.86 -1.03
C LYS A 48 18.94 6.19 -1.75
N GLY A 49 17.80 6.82 -1.51
CA GLY A 49 17.57 8.20 -1.91
C GLY A 49 18.56 9.13 -1.20
N ILE A 50 19.43 9.78 -1.96
CA ILE A 50 20.49 10.68 -1.47
C ILE A 50 19.89 11.86 -0.67
N ARG A 51 18.69 12.32 -1.02
CA ARG A 51 18.05 13.51 -0.43
C ARG A 51 16.97 13.23 0.60
N ALA A 52 16.30 12.08 0.53
CA ALA A 52 15.04 11.85 1.26
C ALA A 52 15.13 10.86 2.43
N ALA A 53 16.30 10.26 2.69
CA ALA A 53 16.45 9.14 3.64
C ALA A 53 15.37 8.05 3.44
N GLN A 54 14.95 7.86 2.18
CA GLN A 54 14.03 6.82 1.75
C GLN A 54 14.81 5.76 0.99
N THR A 55 14.37 4.52 1.13
CA THR A 55 14.91 3.39 0.38
C THR A 55 13.96 3.14 -0.79
N SER A 56 14.46 3.25 -2.02
CA SER A 56 13.73 2.90 -3.24
C SER A 56 13.96 1.42 -3.53
N ILE A 57 12.89 0.68 -3.80
CA ILE A 57 12.94 -0.75 -4.09
C ILE A 57 12.28 -0.95 -5.45
N ASP A 58 13.08 -1.34 -6.43
CA ASP A 58 12.61 -1.65 -7.77
C ASP A 58 12.44 -3.16 -7.89
N TYR A 59 11.28 -3.57 -8.38
CA TYR A 59 10.91 -4.98 -8.48
C TYR A 59 10.12 -5.24 -9.76
N CYS A 60 10.15 -6.50 -10.20
CA CYS A 60 9.33 -6.97 -11.30
C CYS A 60 8.47 -8.17 -10.91
N PHE A 61 7.33 -8.32 -11.58
CA PHE A 61 6.47 -9.49 -11.44
C PHE A 61 5.84 -9.86 -12.78
N LEU A 62 5.43 -11.12 -12.91
CA LEU A 62 4.77 -11.61 -14.11
C LEU A 62 3.25 -11.45 -14.01
N LEU A 63 2.65 -10.87 -15.05
CA LEU A 63 1.21 -10.81 -15.25
C LEU A 63 0.89 -11.24 -16.68
N ASN A 64 0.18 -12.36 -16.84
CA ASN A 64 -0.20 -12.92 -18.15
C ASN A 64 1.02 -13.12 -19.08
N GLY A 65 2.15 -13.58 -18.54
CA GLY A 65 3.38 -13.80 -19.29
C GLY A 65 4.18 -12.53 -19.64
N LYS A 66 3.73 -11.35 -19.20
CA LYS A 66 4.45 -10.08 -19.34
C LYS A 66 5.08 -9.68 -18.02
N GLU A 67 6.32 -9.20 -18.08
CA GLU A 67 6.98 -8.59 -16.93
C GLU A 67 6.48 -7.17 -16.72
N ILE A 68 6.11 -6.86 -15.48
CA ILE A 68 5.71 -5.54 -15.05
C ILE A 68 6.74 -5.05 -14.05
N TYR A 69 7.28 -3.87 -14.31
CA TYR A 69 8.28 -3.21 -13.48
C TYR A 69 7.59 -2.14 -12.65
N SER A 70 7.91 -2.09 -11.37
CA SER A 70 7.37 -1.09 -10.44
C SER A 70 8.40 -0.76 -9.37
N SER A 71 8.13 0.34 -8.67
CA SER A 71 9.04 0.89 -7.66
C SER A 71 8.24 1.32 -6.43
N GLU A 72 8.80 1.05 -5.24
CA GLU A 72 8.24 1.49 -3.98
C GLU A 72 9.29 2.18 -3.11
N SER A 73 8.94 3.35 -2.59
CA SER A 73 9.77 4.06 -1.62
C SER A 73 9.33 3.75 -0.20
N ILE A 74 10.22 3.18 0.61
CA ILE A 74 9.99 2.93 2.03
C ILE A 74 10.66 4.02 2.87
N GLY A 75 9.92 4.52 3.87
CA GLY A 75 10.45 5.48 4.85
C GLY A 75 11.56 4.86 5.70
N ALA A 76 12.63 5.64 5.90
CA ALA A 76 13.91 5.28 6.52
C ALA A 76 14.91 4.58 5.59
N SER A 77 16.13 5.13 5.57
CA SER A 77 17.25 4.62 4.78
C SER A 77 17.81 3.41 5.50
N ASN A 78 17.73 2.22 4.91
CA ASN A 78 18.22 1.01 5.57
C ASN A 78 19.10 0.19 4.61
N PHE A 79 20.42 0.26 4.84
CA PHE A 79 21.41 -0.45 4.03
C PHE A 79 21.33 -1.97 4.22
N ILE A 80 21.00 -2.41 5.43
CA ILE A 80 20.84 -3.83 5.77
C ILE A 80 19.63 -4.39 5.03
N LEU A 81 18.55 -3.61 4.88
CA LEU A 81 17.40 -4.03 4.10
C LEU A 81 17.80 -4.34 2.65
N CYS A 82 18.53 -3.44 1.99
CA CYS A 82 18.90 -3.62 0.58
C CYS A 82 19.71 -4.89 0.33
N SER A 83 20.74 -5.15 1.14
CA SER A 83 21.54 -6.39 0.99
C SER A 83 20.72 -7.66 1.26
N CYS A 84 19.65 -7.55 2.05
CA CYS A 84 18.81 -8.67 2.39
C CYS A 84 17.68 -8.96 1.41
N ILE A 85 17.25 -8.00 0.58
CA ILE A 85 16.08 -8.16 -0.29
C ILE A 85 16.42 -8.34 -1.77
N ILE A 86 17.58 -7.88 -2.24
CA ILE A 86 17.98 -7.97 -3.65
C ILE A 86 17.99 -9.43 -4.11
N ASP A 87 17.51 -9.66 -5.33
CA ASP A 87 17.36 -10.97 -5.98
C ASP A 87 16.43 -11.98 -5.29
N LYS A 88 15.77 -11.60 -4.18
CA LYS A 88 14.80 -12.45 -3.51
C LYS A 88 13.39 -12.23 -4.04
N LYS A 89 12.55 -13.23 -3.76
CA LYS A 89 11.13 -13.25 -4.13
C LYS A 89 10.27 -12.88 -2.94
N TYR A 90 9.29 -11.99 -3.19
CA TYR A 90 8.36 -11.53 -2.17
C TYR A 90 6.93 -11.52 -2.70
N ASN A 91 5.97 -11.62 -1.78
CA ASN A 91 4.57 -11.43 -2.12
C ASN A 91 4.33 -9.97 -2.50
N ILE A 92 3.56 -9.79 -3.56
CA ILE A 92 3.14 -8.48 -4.07
C ILE A 92 1.62 -8.46 -4.14
N VAL A 93 1.07 -7.29 -3.83
CA VAL A 93 -0.33 -7.00 -4.08
C VAL A 93 -0.42 -5.91 -5.14
N PHE A 94 -1.27 -6.10 -6.14
CA PHE A 94 -1.45 -5.13 -7.23
C PHE A 94 -2.91 -4.98 -7.60
N ASP A 95 -3.29 -3.82 -8.11
CA ASP A 95 -4.60 -3.60 -8.70
C ASP A 95 -4.66 -4.26 -10.09
N SER A 96 -5.59 -5.20 -10.27
CA SER A 96 -5.75 -5.88 -11.56
C SER A 96 -6.17 -4.96 -12.71
N LEU A 97 -6.79 -3.81 -12.42
CA LEU A 97 -7.15 -2.80 -13.41
C LEU A 97 -6.01 -1.82 -13.69
N ASN A 98 -5.11 -1.63 -12.71
CA ASN A 98 -3.93 -0.78 -12.85
C ASN A 98 -2.72 -1.42 -12.16
N PRO A 99 -2.01 -2.36 -12.83
CA PRO A 99 -0.91 -3.11 -12.23
C PRO A 99 0.27 -2.25 -11.76
N SER A 100 0.40 -1.01 -12.26
CA SER A 100 1.39 -0.05 -11.77
C SER A 100 1.14 0.38 -10.32
N ASN A 101 -0.11 0.29 -9.86
CA ASN A 101 -0.48 0.45 -8.46
C ASN A 101 -0.24 -0.87 -7.71
N SER A 102 1.03 -1.16 -7.49
CA SER A 102 1.49 -2.34 -6.79
C SER A 102 2.18 -1.98 -5.48
N LYS A 103 2.18 -2.93 -4.55
CA LYS A 103 2.89 -2.82 -3.27
C LYS A 103 3.58 -4.14 -2.94
N ILE A 104 4.87 -4.09 -2.65
CA ILE A 104 5.61 -5.25 -2.16
C ILE A 104 5.31 -5.45 -0.67
N LEU A 105 5.04 -6.68 -0.25
CA LEU A 105 4.73 -7.01 1.14
C LEU A 105 6.03 -7.37 1.87
N LEU A 106 6.63 -6.38 2.52
CA LEU A 106 7.88 -6.56 3.28
C LEU A 106 7.67 -6.50 4.79
N LYS A 107 6.63 -5.83 5.29
CA LYS A 107 6.37 -5.73 6.73
C LYS A 107 5.23 -6.65 7.13
N ARG A 108 5.28 -7.24 8.33
CA ARG A 108 4.16 -8.02 8.90
C ARG A 108 2.84 -7.23 8.86
N SER A 109 2.87 -5.93 9.13
CA SER A 109 1.71 -5.03 9.05
C SER A 109 1.09 -4.96 7.65
N ASP A 110 1.88 -5.13 6.59
CA ASP A 110 1.38 -5.20 5.22
C ASP A 110 0.57 -6.48 5.00
N PHE A 111 1.04 -7.63 5.50
CA PHE A 111 0.31 -8.89 5.41
C PHE A 111 -1.02 -8.82 6.15
N TYR A 112 -1.03 -8.33 7.39
CA TYR A 112 -2.25 -8.18 8.17
C TYR A 112 -3.26 -7.22 7.53
N LYS A 113 -2.80 -6.15 6.86
CA LYS A 113 -3.67 -5.23 6.12
C LYS A 113 -4.44 -5.93 4.99
N PHE A 114 -3.91 -7.02 4.47
CA PHE A 114 -4.54 -7.81 3.40
C PHE A 114 -5.10 -9.15 3.91
N GLY A 115 -5.17 -9.37 5.23
CA GLY A 115 -5.68 -10.62 5.82
C GLY A 115 -4.80 -11.83 5.51
N LEU A 116 -3.51 -11.62 5.26
CA LEU A 116 -2.53 -12.68 5.02
C LEU A 116 -1.71 -12.95 6.27
N GLU A 117 -1.28 -14.19 6.43
CA GLU A 117 -0.26 -14.54 7.42
C GLU A 117 1.13 -14.18 6.89
N PRO A 118 1.96 -13.48 7.69
CA PRO A 118 3.34 -13.20 7.29
C PRO A 118 4.16 -14.49 7.27
N PRO A 119 4.97 -14.75 6.24
CA PRO A 119 5.85 -15.91 6.23
C PRO A 119 6.91 -15.80 7.34
N ASP A 120 7.30 -16.94 7.91
CA ASP A 120 8.34 -17.02 8.94
C ASP A 120 9.68 -16.45 8.44
N THR A 121 9.94 -16.54 7.13
CA THR A 121 11.19 -16.11 6.49
C THR A 121 11.34 -14.59 6.32
N LEU A 122 10.52 -13.79 7.01
CA LEU A 122 10.62 -12.32 7.01
C LEU A 122 11.76 -11.78 7.89
N ASP A 123 12.58 -12.66 8.47
CA ASP A 123 13.60 -12.36 9.48
C ASP A 123 14.60 -11.26 9.11
N CYS A 124 14.82 -11.01 7.82
CA CYS A 124 15.76 -9.99 7.37
C CYS A 124 15.16 -8.59 7.24
N VAL A 125 13.84 -8.42 7.41
CA VAL A 125 13.20 -7.10 7.37
C VAL A 125 13.06 -6.59 8.81
N PRO A 126 13.83 -5.56 9.21
CA PRO A 126 13.77 -5.05 10.57
C PRO A 126 12.35 -4.60 10.92
N TYR A 127 11.90 -4.98 12.12
CA TYR A 127 10.60 -4.60 12.68
C TYR A 127 10.50 -3.07 12.77
N TYR A 128 9.69 -2.47 11.90
CA TYR A 128 9.33 -1.05 11.94
C TYR A 128 7.82 -0.89 11.93
#